data_AF-A0A9P9S8T2-F1
#
_entry.id   AF-A0A9P9S8T2-F1
#
_cell.length_a   1.000
_cell.length_b   1.000
_cell.length_c   1.000
_cell.angle_alpha   90.00
_cell.angle_beta   90.00
_cell.angle_gamma   90.00
#
_symmetry.space_group_name_H-M   'P 1'
#
loop_
_entity.id
_entity.type
_entity.pdbx_description
1 polymer ?
#
loop_
_entity_poly.entity_id
_entity_poly.type
_entity_poly.pdbx_seq_one_letter_code
_entity_poly.pdbx_strand_id
1 'polypeptide(L)'
;MISGRILIGRRPLRTRPEDRVNAYNHHALAPWLAETGILTPLYFYRRAQEIRPFNMARWITPPAVRQHMLRCPTFVLDFTPEHLQRILRAAAISRYGAAENLPLVKGDLEKMADELGNLDDVPAEGFFVRVSNCSLKDADDGNQKPLYTIYDALIKIISSKRAVHSLLDLQSESDTVDHKIFFFPYFEDLDKLSEWRCFIYNGDIVAISQTRFYQNHHAGVKDEALRDLVRQARRLWRQIAPAFEFDSTILDLYADVREAGFQIKLIEMNPWGAHLGTGSLLFHWIDDADILQPETPTGRTVLRLVQAKGTGTGPVKYLPKAMVNDIGHGSIINDELKVLRSKGLEWTLHPKETQRLMSLPVPGKTSKEITVTRAEGLRRLRKGRGVEPETNSEGEDGQEIETGMKLHARFKRMQRVFVEEEGLGEATLKEYVELLS
;
A
#
# COMPACT_ATOMS: atom_id res chain seq x y z
N MET A 1 19.29 -30.60 -0.77
CA MET A 1 17.98 -30.87 -1.41
C MET A 1 16.93 -29.97 -0.77
N ILE A 2 16.19 -29.16 -1.53
CA ILE A 2 15.07 -28.35 -1.00
C ILE A 2 13.79 -29.19 -1.10
N SER A 3 13.64 -30.19 -0.21
CA SER A 3 12.42 -31.00 -0.12
C SER A 3 11.40 -30.36 0.83
N GLY A 4 11.08 -29.09 0.56
CA GLY A 4 10.02 -28.38 1.26
C GLY A 4 8.66 -28.99 0.92
N ARG A 5 7.83 -29.29 1.94
CA ARG A 5 6.53 -29.96 1.74
C ARG A 5 5.56 -29.03 1.02
N ILE A 6 5.30 -29.26 -0.27
CA ILE A 6 4.33 -28.49 -1.05
C ILE A 6 2.95 -29.14 -0.91
N LEU A 7 1.97 -28.39 -0.37
CA LEU A 7 0.56 -28.79 -0.32
C LEU A 7 -0.25 -27.98 -1.33
N ILE A 8 -1.08 -28.64 -2.12
CA ILE A 8 -1.93 -28.03 -3.15
C ILE A 8 -3.39 -28.13 -2.72
N GLY A 9 -3.99 -27.00 -2.37
CA GLY A 9 -5.40 -26.85 -2.00
C GLY A 9 -6.23 -26.37 -3.18
N ARG A 10 -6.93 -27.29 -3.85
CA ARG A 10 -7.98 -26.95 -4.83
C ARG A 10 -9.23 -26.52 -4.08
N ARG A 11 -9.51 -25.21 -4.06
CA ARG A 11 -10.72 -24.64 -3.44
C ARG A 11 -11.85 -24.63 -4.48
N PRO A 12 -13.08 -25.06 -4.18
CA PRO A 12 -14.18 -24.85 -5.12
C PRO A 12 -14.41 -23.35 -5.34
N LEU A 13 -15.01 -22.96 -6.47
CA LEU A 13 -15.57 -21.62 -6.67
C LEU A 13 -16.83 -21.46 -5.79
N ARG A 14 -16.62 -21.42 -4.47
CA ARG A 14 -17.62 -21.10 -3.46
C ARG A 14 -17.42 -19.66 -3.02
N THR A 15 -18.54 -19.04 -2.72
CA THR A 15 -18.72 -17.59 -2.68
C THR A 15 -19.52 -17.19 -1.46
N ARG A 16 -19.58 -18.04 -0.43
CA ARG A 16 -20.34 -17.68 0.74
C ARG A 16 -19.61 -16.57 1.47
N PRO A 17 -20.33 -15.67 2.13
CA PRO A 17 -19.73 -14.75 3.08
C PRO A 17 -18.87 -15.50 4.13
N GLU A 18 -19.24 -16.69 4.60
CA GLU A 18 -18.35 -17.47 5.49
C GLU A 18 -17.09 -18.07 4.81
N ASP A 19 -16.99 -18.11 3.47
CA ASP A 19 -15.81 -18.58 2.72
C ASP A 19 -14.83 -17.41 2.39
N ARG A 20 -14.83 -16.33 3.19
CA ARG A 20 -14.52 -14.98 2.69
C ARG A 20 -13.07 -14.73 2.24
N VAL A 21 -12.96 -14.15 1.04
CA VAL A 21 -11.77 -13.50 0.49
C VAL A 21 -11.64 -12.11 1.12
N ASN A 22 -11.27 -12.06 2.40
CA ASN A 22 -11.18 -10.83 3.20
C ASN A 22 -9.86 -10.11 2.89
N ALA A 23 -9.81 -9.55 1.68
CA ALA A 23 -8.58 -9.34 0.96
C ALA A 23 -8.07 -7.90 0.95
N TYR A 24 -8.65 -6.94 1.67
CA TYR A 24 -8.14 -5.56 1.63
C TYR A 24 -8.31 -4.85 2.98
N ASN A 25 -7.30 -4.07 3.37
CA ASN A 25 -7.39 -3.00 4.37
C ASN A 25 -7.91 -3.38 5.77
N HIS A 26 -7.45 -4.48 6.38
CA HIS A 26 -7.58 -4.64 7.84
C HIS A 26 -6.54 -3.74 8.54
N HIS A 27 -6.84 -2.46 8.67
CA HIS A 27 -6.04 -1.49 9.42
C HIS A 27 -5.81 -1.92 10.87
N ALA A 28 -6.79 -2.60 11.47
CA ALA A 28 -6.71 -3.21 12.80
C ALA A 28 -5.57 -4.26 12.96
N LEU A 29 -5.05 -4.82 11.87
CA LEU A 29 -3.93 -5.77 11.90
C LEU A 29 -2.54 -5.12 11.97
N ALA A 30 -2.41 -3.79 11.91
CA ALA A 30 -1.11 -3.15 12.10
C ALA A 30 -0.50 -3.50 13.48
N PRO A 31 0.78 -3.89 13.56
CA PRO A 31 1.43 -4.17 14.85
C PRO A 31 1.64 -2.89 15.69
N TRP A 32 1.96 -1.74 15.07
CA TRP A 32 2.09 -0.44 15.74
C TRP A 32 0.75 0.22 16.16
N LEU A 33 -0.39 -0.43 15.95
CA LEU A 33 -1.72 0.16 16.20
C LEU A 33 -1.93 0.64 17.65
N ALA A 34 -1.26 -0.01 18.61
CA ALA A 34 -1.34 0.39 20.02
C ALA A 34 -0.71 1.77 20.27
N GLU A 35 0.35 2.11 19.55
CA GLU A 35 1.07 3.38 19.62
C GLU A 35 0.36 4.46 18.80
N THR A 36 -0.01 4.15 17.56
CA THR A 36 -0.54 5.14 16.62
C THR A 36 -2.02 5.43 16.82
N GLY A 37 -2.79 4.46 17.33
CA GLY A 37 -4.24 4.42 17.13
C GLY A 37 -4.59 4.04 15.68
N ILE A 38 -5.88 3.81 15.42
CA ILE A 38 -6.41 3.48 14.10
C ILE A 38 -6.75 4.76 13.32
N LEU A 39 -6.33 4.82 12.05
CA LEU A 39 -6.63 5.93 11.10
C LEU A 39 -6.24 7.34 11.58
N THR A 40 -5.30 7.47 12.52
CA THR A 40 -4.73 8.76 12.93
C THR A 40 -3.70 9.28 11.91
N PRO A 41 -3.30 10.57 11.95
CA PRO A 41 -2.16 11.07 11.19
C PRO A 41 -0.88 10.23 11.36
N LEU A 42 -0.60 9.79 12.60
CA LEU A 42 0.56 8.96 12.90
C LEU A 42 0.43 7.54 12.33
N TYR A 43 -0.78 6.98 12.28
CA TYR A 43 -1.05 5.71 11.62
C TYR A 43 -0.75 5.79 10.12
N PHE A 44 -1.25 6.83 9.44
CA PHE A 44 -1.01 7.02 8.01
C PHE A 44 0.47 7.29 7.72
N TYR A 45 1.15 8.08 8.54
CA TYR A 45 2.59 8.30 8.42
C TYR A 45 3.39 6.99 8.55
N ARG A 46 3.17 6.20 9.61
CA ARG A 46 3.83 4.89 9.78
C ARG A 46 3.53 3.95 8.59
N ARG A 47 2.26 3.86 8.18
CA ARG A 47 1.84 3.07 7.02
C ARG A 47 2.53 3.50 5.72
N ALA A 48 2.69 4.79 5.48
CA ALA A 48 3.40 5.30 4.31
C ALA A 48 4.88 4.88 4.33
N GLN A 49 5.57 5.04 5.46
CA GLN A 49 6.97 4.63 5.62
C GLN A 49 7.19 3.14 5.35
N GLU A 50 6.27 2.26 5.76
CA GLU A 50 6.39 0.81 5.52
C GLU A 50 5.96 0.35 4.12
N ILE A 51 5.12 1.13 3.42
CA ILE A 51 4.84 0.89 1.99
C ILE A 51 6.01 1.35 1.13
N ARG A 52 6.74 2.39 1.54
CA ARG A 52 7.77 3.07 0.76
C ARG A 52 8.82 2.15 0.10
N PRO A 53 9.41 1.12 0.76
CA PRO A 53 10.35 0.20 0.11
C PRO A 53 9.76 -0.60 -1.06
N PHE A 54 8.43 -0.73 -1.10
CA PHE A 54 7.67 -1.45 -2.12
C PHE A 54 7.21 -0.53 -3.27
N ASN A 55 7.57 0.75 -3.25
CA ASN A 55 7.44 1.63 -4.40
C ASN A 55 8.37 1.18 -5.54
N MET A 56 7.85 1.16 -6.77
CA MET A 56 8.55 0.56 -7.91
C MET A 56 9.93 1.17 -8.17
N ALA A 57 10.11 2.48 -8.02
CA ALA A 57 11.39 3.13 -8.23
C ALA A 57 12.51 2.56 -7.34
N ARG A 58 12.17 2.16 -6.12
CA ARG A 58 13.13 1.60 -5.16
C ARG A 58 13.48 0.16 -5.52
N TRP A 59 12.49 -0.70 -5.76
CA TRP A 59 12.74 -2.12 -5.97
C TRP A 59 13.08 -2.56 -7.40
N ILE A 60 12.81 -1.75 -8.42
CA ILE A 60 13.14 -2.09 -9.82
C ILE A 60 14.60 -1.82 -10.19
N THR A 61 15.33 -1.14 -9.31
CA THR A 61 16.71 -0.68 -9.55
C THR A 61 17.75 -1.82 -9.53
N PRO A 62 17.71 -2.81 -8.62
CA PRO A 62 18.67 -3.91 -8.61
C PRO A 62 18.68 -4.75 -9.91
N PRO A 63 19.84 -4.99 -10.55
CA PRO A 63 19.91 -5.72 -11.82
C PRO A 63 19.31 -7.14 -11.77
N ALA A 64 19.44 -7.84 -10.63
CA ALA A 64 18.87 -9.16 -10.42
C ALA A 64 17.34 -9.17 -10.58
N VAL A 65 16.66 -8.11 -10.13
CA VAL A 65 15.20 -7.97 -10.25
C VAL A 65 14.79 -7.86 -11.72
N ARG A 66 15.47 -7.01 -12.48
CA ARG A 66 15.19 -6.76 -13.91
C ARG A 66 15.28 -8.03 -14.76
N GLN A 67 16.24 -8.92 -14.48
CA GLN A 67 16.37 -10.22 -15.16
C GLN A 67 15.15 -11.14 -14.97
N HIS A 68 14.44 -10.99 -13.85
CA HIS A 68 13.28 -11.79 -13.51
C HIS A 68 11.94 -11.16 -13.89
N MET A 69 11.90 -9.88 -14.25
CA MET A 69 10.65 -9.20 -14.62
C MET A 69 10.00 -9.79 -15.88
N LEU A 70 8.67 -9.76 -15.92
CA LEU A 70 7.85 -10.07 -17.09
C LEU A 70 8.15 -9.09 -18.23
N ARG A 71 8.16 -7.80 -17.89
CA ARG A 71 8.65 -6.69 -18.71
C ARG A 71 9.36 -5.70 -17.81
N CYS A 72 10.48 -5.16 -18.27
CA CYS A 72 11.01 -3.91 -17.73
C CYS A 72 10.24 -2.72 -18.36
N PRO A 73 10.22 -1.55 -17.73
CA PRO A 73 9.75 -0.33 -18.39
C PRO A 73 10.68 -0.01 -19.57
N THR A 74 10.13 0.41 -20.70
CA THR A 74 10.90 0.95 -21.82
C THR A 74 11.32 2.39 -21.51
N PHE A 75 10.39 3.18 -20.94
CA PHE A 75 10.64 4.55 -20.51
C PHE A 75 10.32 4.73 -19.03
N VAL A 76 11.16 5.53 -18.38
CA VAL A 76 10.97 5.99 -17.00
C VAL A 76 11.19 7.49 -17.02
N LEU A 77 10.12 8.25 -16.82
CA LEU A 77 10.17 9.71 -16.79
C LEU A 77 10.25 10.18 -15.34
N ASP A 78 11.24 11.01 -15.06
CA ASP A 78 11.40 11.73 -13.80
C ASP A 78 10.57 13.02 -13.79
N PHE A 79 10.00 13.37 -12.64
CA PHE A 79 9.26 14.63 -12.49
C PHE A 79 9.70 15.44 -11.25
N THR A 80 9.72 16.76 -11.40
CA THR A 80 10.14 17.67 -10.33
C THR A 80 9.04 17.83 -9.26
N PRO A 81 9.35 18.36 -8.06
CA PRO A 81 8.33 18.80 -7.12
C PRO A 81 7.33 19.81 -7.71
N GLU A 82 7.74 20.65 -8.67
CA GLU A 82 6.83 21.56 -9.38
C GLU A 82 5.86 20.79 -10.29
N HIS A 83 6.37 19.82 -11.06
CA HIS A 83 5.55 18.91 -11.86
C HIS A 83 4.53 18.16 -10.98
N LEU A 84 4.93 17.69 -9.79
CA LEU A 84 4.03 17.07 -8.82
C LEU A 84 2.88 18.01 -8.41
N GLN A 85 3.20 19.26 -8.06
CA GLN A 85 2.17 20.26 -7.71
C GLN A 85 1.22 20.54 -8.89
N ARG A 86 1.73 20.56 -10.13
CA ARG A 86 0.92 20.76 -11.35
C ARG A 86 -0.03 19.58 -11.61
N ILE A 87 0.44 18.33 -11.48
CA ILE A 87 -0.43 17.13 -11.60
C ILE A 87 -1.55 17.19 -10.56
N LEU A 88 -1.23 17.48 -9.30
CA LEU A 88 -2.19 17.52 -8.20
C LEU A 88 -3.20 18.68 -8.35
N ARG A 89 -2.75 19.85 -8.82
CA ARG A 89 -3.62 20.97 -9.18
C ARG A 89 -4.55 20.60 -10.34
N ALA A 90 -4.04 19.94 -11.37
CA ALA A 90 -4.84 19.49 -12.50
C ALA A 90 -5.89 18.44 -12.09
N ALA A 91 -5.54 17.50 -11.21
CA ALA A 91 -6.48 16.55 -10.63
C ALA A 91 -7.60 17.24 -9.82
N ALA A 92 -7.25 18.26 -9.03
CA ALA A 92 -8.23 19.04 -8.26
C ALA A 92 -9.19 19.83 -9.16
N ILE A 93 -8.67 20.57 -10.15
CA ILE A 93 -9.48 21.38 -11.08
C ILE A 93 -10.36 20.48 -11.96
N SER A 94 -9.80 19.40 -12.51
CA SER A 94 -10.56 18.44 -13.34
C SER A 94 -11.52 17.55 -12.56
N ARG A 95 -11.52 17.62 -11.21
CA ARG A 95 -12.29 16.75 -10.32
C ARG A 95 -12.03 15.26 -10.56
N TYR A 96 -10.74 14.89 -10.62
CA TYR A 96 -10.25 13.57 -11.01
C TYR A 96 -10.60 13.20 -12.47
N GLY A 97 -10.25 14.09 -13.41
CA GLY A 97 -10.37 13.82 -14.84
C GLY A 97 -11.80 13.75 -15.39
N ALA A 98 -12.79 14.35 -14.70
CA ALA A 98 -14.15 14.41 -15.19
C ALA A 98 -14.21 15.17 -16.54
N ALA A 99 -14.83 14.56 -17.54
CA ALA A 99 -14.69 14.94 -18.95
C ALA A 99 -15.08 16.40 -19.24
N GLU A 100 -16.09 16.92 -18.52
CA GLU A 100 -16.54 18.31 -18.64
C GLU A 100 -15.53 19.34 -18.10
N ASN A 101 -14.58 18.92 -17.25
CA ASN A 101 -13.57 19.78 -16.63
C ASN A 101 -12.16 19.58 -17.24
N LEU A 102 -11.93 18.53 -18.02
CA LEU A 102 -10.65 18.31 -18.72
C LEU A 102 -10.19 19.49 -19.61
N PRO A 103 -11.08 20.21 -20.33
CA PRO A 103 -10.68 21.39 -21.11
C PRO A 103 -10.04 22.51 -20.26
N LEU A 104 -10.34 22.58 -18.96
CA LEU A 104 -9.82 23.60 -18.05
C LEU A 104 -8.34 23.39 -17.67
N VAL A 105 -7.84 22.15 -17.80
CA VAL A 105 -6.46 21.76 -17.44
C VAL A 105 -5.63 21.34 -18.65
N LYS A 106 -6.25 21.21 -19.82
CA LYS A 106 -5.63 20.70 -21.05
C LYS A 106 -4.29 21.38 -21.37
N GLY A 107 -4.26 22.71 -21.46
CA GLY A 107 -3.03 23.45 -21.81
C GLY A 107 -1.90 23.32 -20.78
N ASP A 108 -2.23 23.27 -19.48
CA ASP A 108 -1.24 23.06 -18.41
C ASP A 108 -0.60 21.65 -18.49
N LEU A 109 -1.37 20.66 -18.96
CA LEU A 109 -0.95 19.26 -19.13
C LEU A 109 -0.23 19.01 -20.47
N GLU A 110 -0.64 19.66 -21.56
CA GLU A 110 0.10 19.64 -22.84
C GLU A 110 1.50 20.23 -22.63
N LYS A 111 1.59 21.43 -22.05
CA LYS A 111 2.88 22.04 -21.68
C LYS A 111 3.71 21.14 -20.76
N MET A 112 3.08 20.45 -19.82
CA MET A 112 3.78 19.52 -18.92
C MET A 112 4.27 18.27 -19.64
N ALA A 113 3.54 17.76 -20.63
CA ALA A 113 3.99 16.65 -21.46
C ALA A 113 5.24 17.07 -22.25
N ASP A 114 5.24 18.26 -22.86
CA ASP A 114 6.40 18.80 -23.58
C ASP A 114 7.63 18.97 -22.68
N GLU A 115 7.44 19.46 -21.45
CA GLU A 115 8.51 19.62 -20.43
C GLU A 115 9.06 18.28 -19.91
N LEU A 116 8.27 17.19 -19.98
CA LEU A 116 8.71 15.83 -19.66
C LEU A 116 9.39 15.12 -20.85
N GLY A 117 9.35 15.71 -22.05
CA GLY A 117 10.03 15.22 -23.25
C GLY A 117 9.13 14.43 -24.20
N ASN A 118 9.67 13.39 -24.83
CA ASN A 118 8.96 12.54 -25.78
C ASN A 118 9.13 11.06 -25.42
N LEU A 119 8.23 10.23 -25.96
CA LEU A 119 8.38 8.77 -25.95
C LEU A 119 8.90 8.37 -27.34
N ASP A 120 10.17 8.00 -27.43
CA ASP A 120 10.72 7.39 -28.64
C ASP A 120 10.14 5.97 -28.83
N ASP A 121 10.23 5.39 -30.03
CA ASP A 121 9.91 3.98 -30.32
C ASP A 121 8.62 3.43 -29.66
N VAL A 122 7.52 4.20 -29.71
CA VAL A 122 6.22 3.82 -29.14
C VAL A 122 5.74 2.49 -29.74
N PRO A 123 5.50 1.43 -28.94
CA PRO A 123 5.00 0.15 -29.44
C PRO A 123 3.64 0.30 -30.13
N ALA A 124 3.38 -0.53 -31.13
CA ALA A 124 2.08 -0.55 -31.83
C ALA A 124 0.92 -0.90 -30.89
N GLU A 125 1.20 -1.72 -29.87
CA GLU A 125 0.29 -2.11 -28.79
C GLU A 125 0.12 -1.00 -27.72
N GLY A 126 0.97 0.03 -27.75
CA GLY A 126 1.06 1.11 -26.78
C GLY A 126 1.69 0.71 -25.45
N PHE A 127 1.46 1.54 -24.42
CA PHE A 127 2.04 1.36 -23.08
C PHE A 127 0.99 1.09 -21.99
N PHE A 128 1.34 0.21 -21.06
CA PHE A 128 0.81 0.18 -19.70
C PHE A 128 1.58 1.19 -18.83
N VAL A 129 0.87 2.13 -18.23
CA VAL A 129 1.47 3.21 -17.41
C VAL A 129 1.16 3.02 -15.93
N ARG A 130 2.15 3.34 -15.09
CA ARG A 130 2.00 3.46 -13.63
C ARG A 130 2.89 4.54 -13.04
N VAL A 131 2.55 4.99 -11.83
CA VAL A 131 3.47 5.71 -10.95
C VAL A 131 4.18 4.71 -10.02
N SER A 132 5.16 5.18 -9.25
CA SER A 132 5.96 4.35 -8.33
C SER A 132 5.11 3.44 -7.44
N ASN A 133 4.15 3.99 -6.69
CA ASN A 133 3.42 3.25 -5.66
C ASN A 133 2.23 2.45 -6.24
N CYS A 134 1.71 2.80 -7.43
CA CYS A 134 0.55 2.09 -7.99
C CYS A 134 0.34 2.21 -9.50
N SER A 135 -0.26 1.16 -10.07
CA SER A 135 -0.89 1.14 -11.40
C SER A 135 -2.26 1.84 -11.43
N LEU A 136 -2.58 2.47 -12.56
CA LEU A 136 -3.78 3.31 -12.81
C LEU A 136 -5.08 2.50 -13.03
N LYS A 137 -5.28 1.42 -12.27
CA LYS A 137 -6.32 0.39 -12.49
C LYS A 137 -7.74 0.79 -12.05
N ASP A 138 -7.92 1.99 -11.51
CA ASP A 138 -9.19 2.60 -11.11
C ASP A 138 -9.66 3.74 -12.04
N ALA A 139 -8.82 4.15 -13.00
CA ALA A 139 -9.24 4.99 -14.12
C ALA A 139 -10.01 4.17 -15.18
N ASP A 140 -10.74 4.85 -16.08
CA ASP A 140 -11.45 4.28 -17.23
C ASP A 140 -12.38 3.08 -16.89
N ASP A 141 -13.15 3.17 -15.81
CA ASP A 141 -14.00 2.10 -15.24
C ASP A 141 -13.24 0.81 -14.83
N GLY A 142 -11.91 0.91 -14.75
CA GLY A 142 -10.97 -0.18 -14.51
C GLY A 142 -10.38 -0.81 -15.78
N ASN A 143 -10.67 -0.24 -16.95
CA ASN A 143 -10.09 -0.69 -18.22
C ASN A 143 -8.68 -0.14 -18.39
N GLN A 144 -7.69 -1.01 -18.30
CA GLN A 144 -6.28 -0.69 -18.50
C GLN A 144 -5.96 -0.52 -20.00
N LYS A 145 -6.70 0.34 -20.71
CA LYS A 145 -6.43 0.67 -22.12
C LYS A 145 -4.98 1.15 -22.30
N PRO A 146 -4.31 0.76 -23.39
CA PRO A 146 -2.97 1.23 -23.72
C PRO A 146 -2.96 2.74 -23.94
N LEU A 147 -1.78 3.34 -23.71
CA LEU A 147 -1.52 4.77 -23.87
C LEU A 147 -0.35 4.97 -24.82
N TYR A 148 -0.38 6.05 -25.60
CA TYR A 148 0.59 6.31 -26.67
C TYR A 148 1.39 7.60 -26.47
N THR A 149 0.92 8.50 -25.58
CA THR A 149 1.57 9.80 -25.33
C THR A 149 1.73 10.07 -23.82
N ILE A 150 2.63 10.99 -23.49
CA ILE A 150 2.81 11.50 -22.12
C ILE A 150 1.55 12.26 -21.67
N TYR A 151 0.92 13.02 -22.57
CA TYR A 151 -0.35 13.71 -22.27
C TYR A 151 -1.45 12.73 -21.85
N ASP A 152 -1.67 11.65 -22.59
CA ASP A 152 -2.68 10.64 -22.24
C ASP A 152 -2.34 9.93 -20.93
N ALA A 153 -1.05 9.72 -20.65
CA ALA A 153 -0.57 9.23 -19.37
C ALA A 153 -0.88 10.18 -18.21
N LEU A 154 -0.62 11.48 -18.36
CA LEU A 154 -0.97 12.49 -17.35
C LEU A 154 -2.50 12.56 -17.11
N ILE A 155 -3.31 12.51 -18.17
CA ILE A 155 -4.77 12.43 -18.09
C ILE A 155 -5.21 11.18 -17.31
N LYS A 156 -4.64 10.00 -17.59
CA LYS A 156 -4.98 8.76 -16.87
C LYS A 156 -4.49 8.79 -15.42
N ILE A 157 -3.36 9.45 -15.12
CA ILE A 157 -2.85 9.65 -13.76
C ILE A 157 -3.82 10.52 -12.94
N ILE A 158 -4.25 11.67 -13.44
CA ILE A 158 -5.19 12.54 -12.69
C ILE A 158 -6.59 11.92 -12.55
N SER A 159 -7.00 11.06 -13.48
CA SER A 159 -8.25 10.28 -13.41
C SER A 159 -8.20 9.12 -12.40
N SER A 160 -7.01 8.65 -12.02
CA SER A 160 -6.83 7.58 -11.03
C SER A 160 -6.79 8.17 -9.61
N LYS A 161 -7.82 7.89 -8.81
CA LYS A 161 -7.85 8.31 -7.40
C LYS A 161 -6.69 7.69 -6.62
N ARG A 162 -6.35 6.43 -6.91
CA ARG A 162 -5.18 5.75 -6.32
C ARG A 162 -3.88 6.47 -6.63
N ALA A 163 -3.66 6.90 -7.87
CA ALA A 163 -2.47 7.65 -8.24
C ALA A 163 -2.44 9.03 -7.60
N VAL A 164 -3.55 9.79 -7.62
CA VAL A 164 -3.62 11.10 -6.97
C VAL A 164 -3.37 11.00 -5.45
N HIS A 165 -3.92 9.99 -4.77
CA HIS A 165 -3.59 9.72 -3.36
C HIS A 165 -2.11 9.41 -3.16
N SER A 166 -1.53 8.53 -3.99
CA SER A 166 -0.09 8.22 -3.95
C SER A 166 0.79 9.45 -4.19
N LEU A 167 0.37 10.38 -5.05
CA LEU A 167 1.10 11.62 -5.34
C LEU A 167 0.97 12.65 -4.21
N LEU A 168 -0.14 12.65 -3.47
CA LEU A 168 -0.29 13.48 -2.26
C LEU A 168 0.71 13.07 -1.17
N ASP A 169 0.95 11.77 -0.98
CA ASP A 169 1.93 11.27 0.00
C ASP A 169 3.34 11.83 -0.30
N LEU A 170 3.74 11.86 -1.58
CA LEU A 170 5.03 12.38 -2.05
C LEU A 170 5.23 13.89 -1.78
N GLN A 171 4.17 14.68 -1.61
CA GLN A 171 4.31 16.12 -1.28
C GLN A 171 5.03 16.37 0.05
N SER A 172 5.04 15.37 0.94
CA SER A 172 5.68 15.43 2.26
C SER A 172 7.09 14.81 2.29
N GLU A 173 7.56 14.26 1.17
CA GLU A 173 8.87 13.59 1.10
C GLU A 173 9.97 14.55 0.60
N SER A 174 11.15 14.46 1.22
CA SER A 174 12.34 15.22 0.82
C SER A 174 13.19 14.54 -0.26
N ASP A 175 12.93 13.26 -0.52
CA ASP A 175 13.65 12.41 -1.48
C ASP A 175 12.76 12.13 -2.69
N THR A 176 13.25 12.48 -3.88
CA THR A 176 12.51 12.40 -5.15
C THR A 176 12.64 11.05 -5.87
N VAL A 177 13.25 10.01 -5.27
CA VAL A 177 13.40 8.69 -5.91
C VAL A 177 12.07 8.15 -6.46
N ASP A 178 10.96 8.37 -5.76
CA ASP A 178 9.63 7.90 -6.16
C ASP A 178 8.90 8.82 -7.15
N HIS A 179 9.50 9.94 -7.56
CA HIS A 179 8.92 10.89 -8.52
C HIS A 179 9.05 10.42 -9.97
N LYS A 180 8.50 9.24 -10.27
CA LYS A 180 8.67 8.56 -11.56
C LYS A 180 7.35 8.08 -12.16
N ILE A 181 7.25 8.21 -13.49
CA ILE A 181 6.21 7.60 -14.33
C ILE A 181 6.86 6.51 -15.17
N PHE A 182 6.32 5.29 -15.10
CA PHE A 182 6.86 4.11 -15.78
C PHE A 182 5.96 3.70 -16.95
N PHE A 183 6.56 3.51 -18.12
CA PHE A 183 5.91 3.07 -19.35
C PHE A 183 6.40 1.67 -19.70
N PHE A 184 5.55 0.68 -19.51
CA PHE A 184 5.80 -0.72 -19.88
C PHE A 184 5.12 -1.02 -21.22
N PRO A 185 5.71 -1.81 -22.14
CA PRO A 185 5.00 -2.29 -23.32
C PRO A 185 3.68 -2.96 -22.91
N TYR A 186 2.57 -2.55 -23.54
CA TYR A 186 1.27 -3.13 -23.28
C TYR A 186 1.19 -4.56 -23.86
N PHE A 187 0.41 -5.42 -23.20
CA PHE A 187 0.18 -6.80 -23.62
C PHE A 187 -1.30 -7.12 -23.51
N GLU A 188 -1.97 -7.17 -24.66
CA GLU A 188 -3.40 -7.50 -24.74
C GLU A 188 -3.65 -8.99 -24.43
N ASP A 189 -2.82 -9.88 -24.97
CA ASP A 189 -2.94 -11.35 -24.87
C ASP A 189 -2.46 -11.95 -23.54
N LEU A 190 -2.20 -11.14 -22.51
CA LEU A 190 -1.82 -11.66 -21.20
C LEU A 190 -2.96 -12.45 -20.56
N ASP A 191 -2.81 -13.77 -20.51
CA ASP A 191 -3.72 -14.65 -19.76
C ASP A 191 -3.64 -14.35 -18.26
N LYS A 192 -4.59 -13.57 -17.77
CA LYS A 192 -4.66 -13.13 -16.37
C LYS A 192 -5.09 -14.24 -15.40
N LEU A 193 -5.38 -15.47 -15.89
CA LEU A 193 -5.46 -16.67 -15.04
C LEU A 193 -4.08 -17.22 -14.67
N SER A 194 -3.05 -16.90 -15.46
CA SER A 194 -1.65 -17.26 -15.23
C SER A 194 -0.92 -16.26 -14.31
N GLU A 195 -1.66 -15.35 -13.66
CA GLU A 195 -1.16 -14.50 -12.56
C GLU A 195 -1.29 -15.20 -11.20
N TRP A 196 -0.21 -15.16 -10.42
CA TRP A 196 -0.06 -15.81 -9.12
C TRP A 196 0.51 -14.85 -8.08
N ARG A 197 -0.04 -14.85 -6.87
CA ARG A 197 0.49 -14.10 -5.72
C ARG A 197 1.25 -15.03 -4.78
N CYS A 198 2.52 -14.77 -4.56
CA CYS A 198 3.39 -15.49 -3.61
C CYS A 198 3.53 -14.70 -2.31
N PHE A 199 3.34 -15.40 -1.20
CA PHE A 199 3.46 -14.87 0.15
C PHE A 199 4.81 -15.29 0.71
N ILE A 200 5.64 -14.31 1.04
CA ILE A 200 6.98 -14.49 1.58
C ILE A 200 7.01 -13.95 3.00
N TYR A 201 7.39 -14.79 3.95
CA TYR A 201 7.47 -14.44 5.37
C TYR A 201 8.78 -14.99 5.93
N ASN A 202 9.52 -14.14 6.63
CA ASN A 202 10.84 -14.45 7.21
C ASN A 202 11.78 -15.17 6.20
N GLY A 203 11.76 -14.73 4.94
CA GLY A 203 12.64 -15.20 3.86
C GLY A 203 12.20 -16.44 3.07
N ASP A 204 11.14 -17.18 3.45
CA ASP A 204 10.62 -18.32 2.68
C ASP A 204 9.21 -18.09 2.12
N ILE A 205 8.89 -18.78 1.02
CA ILE A 205 7.57 -18.76 0.40
C ILE A 205 6.64 -19.71 1.15
N VAL A 206 5.82 -19.14 2.03
CA VAL A 206 4.86 -19.85 2.88
C VAL A 206 3.56 -20.19 2.14
N ALA A 207 3.14 -19.34 1.19
CA ALA A 207 1.92 -19.57 0.42
C ALA A 207 1.97 -19.04 -1.02
N ILE A 208 1.12 -19.59 -1.90
CA ILE A 208 0.87 -19.07 -3.25
C ILE A 208 -0.64 -19.12 -3.54
N SER A 209 -1.22 -18.06 -4.08
CA SER A 209 -2.61 -17.99 -4.55
C SER A 209 -2.69 -17.72 -6.05
N GLN A 210 -3.63 -18.35 -6.75
CA GLN A 210 -4.14 -17.83 -8.03
C GLN A 210 -4.68 -16.40 -7.81
N THR A 211 -4.33 -15.45 -8.68
CA THR A 211 -4.76 -14.03 -8.55
C THR A 211 -6.25 -13.86 -8.89
N ARG A 212 -6.73 -14.49 -9.96
CA ARG A 212 -8.15 -14.49 -10.34
C ARG A 212 -8.99 -15.51 -9.55
N PHE A 213 -9.06 -15.34 -8.23
CA PHE A 213 -9.81 -16.21 -7.30
C PHE A 213 -11.33 -16.34 -7.58
N TYR A 214 -11.90 -15.44 -8.39
CA TYR A 214 -13.31 -15.42 -8.77
C TYR A 214 -13.61 -16.15 -10.10
N GLN A 215 -12.61 -16.85 -10.64
CA GLN A 215 -12.67 -17.57 -11.90
C GLN A 215 -12.03 -18.96 -11.69
N ASN A 216 -12.66 -20.02 -12.20
CA ASN A 216 -12.03 -21.35 -12.18
C ASN A 216 -10.65 -21.28 -12.86
N HIS A 217 -9.65 -21.96 -12.30
CA HIS A 217 -8.39 -22.16 -13.01
C HIS A 217 -8.62 -22.99 -14.28
N HIS A 218 -7.71 -22.87 -15.26
CA HIS A 218 -7.69 -23.71 -16.46
C HIS A 218 -7.79 -25.20 -16.13
N ALA A 219 -8.58 -25.92 -16.92
CA ALA A 219 -8.64 -27.39 -16.85
C ALA A 219 -7.29 -28.02 -17.24
N GLY A 220 -7.01 -29.21 -16.71
CA GLY A 220 -5.81 -29.98 -17.06
C GLY A 220 -4.51 -29.59 -16.34
N VAL A 221 -4.50 -28.56 -15.49
CA VAL A 221 -3.30 -28.15 -14.73
C VAL A 221 -2.90 -29.21 -13.70
N LYS A 222 -1.71 -29.80 -13.94
CA LYS A 222 -1.13 -30.92 -13.19
C LYS A 222 -0.47 -30.47 -11.89
N ASP A 223 -0.44 -31.34 -10.89
CA ASP A 223 0.23 -31.10 -9.61
C ASP A 223 1.74 -30.87 -9.78
N GLU A 224 2.36 -31.53 -10.76
CA GLU A 224 3.79 -31.45 -11.03
C GLU A 224 4.18 -30.04 -11.51
N ALA A 225 3.35 -29.42 -12.35
CA ALA A 225 3.53 -28.05 -12.82
C ALA A 225 3.35 -27.03 -11.68
N LEU A 226 2.36 -27.23 -10.81
CA LEU A 226 2.15 -26.41 -9.61
C LEU A 226 3.29 -26.55 -8.59
N ARG A 227 3.86 -27.75 -8.46
CA ARG A 227 5.07 -27.97 -7.64
C ARG A 227 6.28 -27.27 -8.26
N ASP A 228 6.39 -27.25 -9.59
CA ASP A 228 7.49 -26.57 -10.26
C ASP A 228 7.37 -25.04 -10.15
N LEU A 229 6.18 -24.48 -10.28
CA LEU A 229 5.87 -23.07 -9.99
C LEU A 229 6.42 -22.66 -8.61
N VAL A 230 6.16 -23.44 -7.56
CA VAL A 230 6.70 -23.17 -6.21
C VAL A 230 8.24 -23.24 -6.17
N ARG A 231 8.86 -24.21 -6.86
CA ARG A 231 10.33 -24.34 -6.91
C ARG A 231 10.97 -23.17 -7.64
N GLN A 232 10.41 -22.79 -8.77
CA GLN A 232 10.85 -21.62 -9.54
C GLN A 232 10.67 -20.36 -8.71
N ALA A 233 9.52 -20.16 -8.04
CA ALA A 233 9.26 -18.98 -7.22
C ALA A 233 10.28 -18.84 -6.09
N ARG A 234 10.57 -19.94 -5.37
CA ARG A 234 11.63 -20.00 -4.36
C ARG A 234 13.03 -19.76 -4.93
N ARG A 235 13.27 -20.08 -6.20
CA ARG A 235 14.55 -19.80 -6.88
C ARG A 235 14.66 -18.31 -7.19
N LEU A 236 13.65 -17.71 -7.83
CA LEU A 236 13.58 -16.28 -8.12
C LEU A 236 13.73 -15.46 -6.85
N TRP A 237 13.00 -15.77 -5.77
CA TRP A 237 13.14 -15.05 -4.51
C TRP A 237 14.57 -15.09 -3.97
N ARG A 238 15.20 -16.28 -3.89
CA ARG A 238 16.61 -16.40 -3.45
C ARG A 238 17.61 -15.64 -4.33
N GLN A 239 17.26 -15.33 -5.58
CA GLN A 239 18.11 -14.54 -6.48
C GLN A 239 17.93 -13.02 -6.30
N ILE A 240 16.76 -12.55 -5.83
CA ILE A 240 16.48 -11.11 -5.66
C ILE A 240 16.49 -10.64 -4.20
N ALA A 241 16.19 -11.51 -3.23
CA ALA A 241 16.13 -11.19 -1.80
C ALA A 241 17.39 -10.48 -1.25
N PRO A 242 18.63 -10.84 -1.63
CA PRO A 242 19.83 -10.16 -1.13
C PRO A 242 19.95 -8.68 -1.54
N ALA A 243 19.07 -8.17 -2.40
CA ALA A 243 19.03 -6.76 -2.78
C ALA A 243 18.08 -5.92 -1.90
N PHE A 244 17.48 -6.50 -0.86
CA PHE A 244 16.46 -5.88 -0.02
C PHE A 244 16.75 -6.05 1.48
N GLU A 245 16.32 -5.08 2.28
CA GLU A 245 16.46 -5.10 3.75
C GLU A 245 15.29 -5.78 4.47
N PHE A 246 14.21 -6.12 3.74
CA PHE A 246 13.05 -6.85 4.25
C PHE A 246 13.11 -8.33 3.83
N ASP A 247 12.63 -9.21 4.70
CA ASP A 247 12.52 -10.65 4.46
C ASP A 247 11.07 -11.11 4.17
N SER A 248 10.11 -10.21 4.38
CA SER A 248 8.67 -10.47 4.33
C SER A 248 8.00 -9.55 3.33
N THR A 249 7.38 -10.13 2.30
CA THR A 249 6.88 -9.40 1.12
C THR A 249 5.87 -10.25 0.34
N ILE A 250 5.18 -9.62 -0.60
CA ILE A 250 4.21 -10.28 -1.49
C ILE A 250 4.64 -10.06 -2.94
N LEU A 251 4.94 -11.14 -3.67
CA LEU A 251 5.27 -11.07 -5.11
C LEU A 251 4.05 -11.42 -5.96
N ASP A 252 3.70 -10.57 -6.91
CA ASP A 252 2.82 -10.95 -8.02
C ASP A 252 3.70 -11.45 -9.17
N LEU A 253 3.43 -12.68 -9.63
CA LEU A 253 4.17 -13.41 -10.65
C LEU A 253 3.26 -13.79 -11.82
N TYR A 254 3.83 -13.87 -13.01
CA TYR A 254 3.21 -14.50 -14.18
C TYR A 254 3.86 -15.87 -14.43
N ALA A 255 3.04 -16.89 -14.68
CA ALA A 255 3.47 -18.24 -15.03
C ALA A 255 2.34 -19.04 -15.68
N ASP A 256 2.43 -19.32 -16.98
CA ASP A 256 1.50 -20.23 -17.65
C ASP A 256 1.83 -21.70 -17.37
N VAL A 257 1.29 -22.21 -16.26
CA VAL A 257 1.49 -23.60 -15.80
C VAL A 257 0.86 -24.67 -16.72
N ARG A 258 0.25 -24.27 -17.85
CA ARG A 258 -0.22 -25.19 -18.91
C ARG A 258 0.92 -25.54 -19.87
N GLU A 259 1.86 -24.63 -20.08
CA GLU A 259 2.94 -24.79 -21.04
C GLU A 259 4.06 -25.69 -20.48
N ALA A 260 4.59 -26.58 -21.32
CA ALA A 260 5.72 -27.41 -20.93
C ALA A 260 6.99 -26.56 -20.85
N GLY A 261 7.64 -26.54 -19.68
CA GLY A 261 8.87 -25.76 -19.48
C GLY A 261 8.65 -24.26 -19.23
N PHE A 262 7.41 -23.86 -18.88
CA PHE A 262 7.06 -22.48 -18.53
C PHE A 262 8.09 -21.83 -17.58
N GLN A 263 8.31 -20.53 -17.76
CA GLN A 263 9.18 -19.74 -16.91
C GLN A 263 8.35 -18.76 -16.10
N ILE A 264 8.59 -18.69 -14.78
CA ILE A 264 7.99 -17.65 -13.97
C ILE A 264 8.61 -16.28 -14.28
N LYS A 265 7.82 -15.22 -14.09
CA LYS A 265 8.24 -13.83 -14.24
C LYS A 265 7.65 -12.95 -13.15
N LEU A 266 8.43 -11.99 -12.64
CA LEU A 266 7.97 -11.00 -11.65
C LEU A 266 7.15 -9.91 -12.35
N ILE A 267 5.98 -9.59 -11.80
CA ILE A 267 5.11 -8.49 -12.24
C ILE A 267 5.27 -7.30 -11.31
N GLU A 268 5.07 -7.53 -10.01
CA GLU A 268 4.98 -6.49 -8.98
C GLU A 268 5.42 -7.07 -7.63
N MET A 269 5.97 -6.22 -6.78
CA MET A 269 6.25 -6.53 -5.38
C MET A 269 5.44 -5.59 -4.49
N ASN A 270 4.77 -6.16 -3.50
CA ASN A 270 3.81 -5.49 -2.62
C ASN A 270 4.22 -5.68 -1.15
N PRO A 271 3.86 -4.76 -0.24
CA PRO A 271 4.16 -4.87 1.18
C PRO A 271 3.47 -6.07 1.85
N TRP A 272 4.05 -6.56 2.94
CA TRP A 272 3.45 -7.64 3.74
C TRP A 272 2.25 -7.14 4.58
N GLY A 273 1.14 -7.89 4.56
CA GLY A 273 0.02 -7.69 5.49
C GLY A 273 -1.13 -6.82 5.00
N ALA A 274 -2.32 -7.12 5.53
CA ALA A 274 -3.58 -6.45 5.20
C ALA A 274 -3.58 -4.94 5.48
N HIS A 275 -2.91 -4.51 6.53
CA HIS A 275 -2.89 -3.12 7.00
C HIS A 275 -2.13 -2.19 6.07
N LEU A 276 -1.16 -2.73 5.31
CA LEU A 276 -0.47 -2.01 4.22
C LEU A 276 -1.27 -2.04 2.90
N GLY A 277 -2.41 -2.73 2.86
CA GLY A 277 -3.36 -2.74 1.74
C GLY A 277 -3.14 -3.88 0.73
N THR A 278 -2.28 -4.84 1.04
CA THR A 278 -2.03 -6.00 0.18
C THR A 278 -3.04 -7.10 0.41
N GLY A 279 -3.54 -7.70 -0.68
CA GLY A 279 -4.63 -8.66 -0.59
C GLY A 279 -4.27 -10.13 -0.58
N SER A 280 -5.02 -10.90 0.21
CA SER A 280 -4.77 -12.31 0.52
C SER A 280 -5.40 -13.30 -0.46
N LEU A 281 -6.34 -12.88 -1.31
CA LEU A 281 -6.96 -13.69 -2.37
C LEU A 281 -7.57 -15.00 -1.82
N LEU A 282 -7.08 -16.18 -2.21
CA LEU A 282 -7.57 -17.48 -1.69
C LEU A 282 -7.13 -17.80 -0.25
N PHE A 283 -6.50 -16.84 0.44
CA PHE A 283 -6.17 -16.90 1.87
C PHE A 283 -6.90 -15.80 2.64
N HIS A 284 -6.98 -15.96 3.96
CA HIS A 284 -7.54 -14.98 4.89
C HIS A 284 -6.46 -14.55 5.88
N TRP A 285 -6.17 -13.24 5.99
CA TRP A 285 -5.09 -12.73 6.85
C TRP A 285 -5.21 -13.10 8.34
N ILE A 286 -6.43 -13.25 8.86
CA ILE A 286 -6.72 -13.77 10.21
C ILE A 286 -6.80 -15.31 10.23
N ASP A 287 -7.76 -15.91 9.52
CA ASP A 287 -8.08 -17.34 9.68
C ASP A 287 -7.02 -18.30 9.07
N ASP A 288 -6.12 -17.82 8.20
CA ASP A 288 -4.95 -18.55 7.71
C ASP A 288 -3.63 -17.99 8.28
N ALA A 289 -3.66 -17.29 9.41
CA ALA A 289 -2.46 -16.69 10.01
C ALA A 289 -1.38 -17.73 10.38
N ASP A 290 -1.77 -18.96 10.73
CA ASP A 290 -0.85 -20.08 10.98
C ASP A 290 -0.09 -20.53 9.72
N ILE A 291 -0.69 -20.33 8.54
CA ILE A 291 -0.10 -20.62 7.23
C ILE A 291 0.74 -19.43 6.74
N LEU A 292 0.26 -18.21 6.93
CA LEU A 292 0.91 -16.99 6.41
C LEU A 292 2.03 -16.48 7.33
N GLN A 293 1.90 -16.64 8.64
CA GLN A 293 2.85 -16.19 9.66
C GLN A 293 3.18 -17.33 10.64
N PRO A 294 3.74 -18.46 10.16
CA PRO A 294 4.05 -19.59 11.03
C PRO A 294 5.08 -19.20 12.09
N GLU A 295 4.84 -19.57 13.35
CA GLU A 295 5.73 -19.28 14.50
C GLU A 295 7.16 -19.82 14.30
N THR A 296 7.29 -20.92 13.55
CA THR A 296 8.58 -21.54 13.20
C THR A 296 8.64 -21.79 11.68
N PRO A 297 9.81 -21.61 11.03
CA PRO A 297 9.96 -21.93 9.61
C PRO A 297 9.65 -23.40 9.31
N THR A 298 8.52 -23.65 8.68
CA THR A 298 8.03 -25.02 8.41
C THR A 298 8.65 -25.67 7.17
N GLY A 299 9.30 -24.88 6.30
CA GLY A 299 9.70 -25.27 4.95
C GLY A 299 8.55 -25.67 4.03
N ARG A 300 7.29 -25.53 4.47
CA ARG A 300 6.08 -25.92 3.76
C ARG A 300 5.51 -24.72 3.01
N THR A 301 5.15 -24.93 1.75
CA THR A 301 4.39 -23.96 0.96
C THR A 301 2.98 -24.48 0.76
N VAL A 302 1.97 -23.66 1.04
CA VAL A 302 0.57 -23.94 0.71
C VAL A 302 0.19 -23.20 -0.56
N LEU A 303 -0.06 -23.92 -1.66
CA LEU A 303 -0.57 -23.35 -2.89
C LEU A 303 -2.09 -23.51 -2.94
N ARG A 304 -2.83 -22.44 -3.26
CA ARG A 304 -4.29 -22.45 -3.48
C ARG A 304 -4.66 -21.98 -4.87
N LEU A 305 -5.58 -22.71 -5.49
CA LEU A 305 -6.19 -22.37 -6.78
C LEU A 305 -7.67 -22.77 -6.80
N VAL A 306 -8.45 -22.11 -7.66
CA VAL A 306 -9.86 -22.40 -7.85
C VAL A 306 -10.01 -23.66 -8.71
N GLN A 307 -10.67 -24.66 -8.16
CA GLN A 307 -10.93 -25.94 -8.79
C GLN A 307 -11.80 -25.77 -10.05
N ALA A 308 -11.25 -26.16 -11.21
CA ALA A 308 -12.06 -26.41 -12.39
C ALA A 308 -13.14 -27.46 -12.07
N LYS A 309 -14.42 -27.16 -12.38
CA LYS A 309 -15.47 -28.19 -12.31
C LYS A 309 -15.10 -29.33 -13.26
N GLY A 310 -15.25 -30.57 -12.79
CA GLY A 310 -14.60 -31.74 -13.38
C GLY A 310 -15.02 -32.03 -14.83
N THR A 311 -14.01 -32.37 -15.64
CA THR A 311 -13.98 -33.12 -16.93
C THR A 311 -14.95 -32.78 -18.07
N GLY A 312 -16.05 -32.07 -17.85
CA GLY A 312 -16.82 -31.44 -18.93
C GLY A 312 -16.10 -30.19 -19.42
N THR A 313 -15.90 -30.08 -20.73
CA THR A 313 -15.29 -28.93 -21.44
C THR A 313 -16.17 -27.67 -21.44
N GLY A 314 -16.96 -27.47 -20.37
CA GLY A 314 -17.79 -26.29 -20.20
C GLY A 314 -16.91 -25.02 -20.06
N PRO A 315 -17.38 -23.86 -20.57
CA PRO A 315 -16.61 -22.63 -20.49
C PRO A 315 -16.32 -22.24 -19.05
N VAL A 316 -15.19 -21.55 -18.86
CA VAL A 316 -14.75 -21.09 -17.55
C VAL A 316 -15.84 -20.20 -16.93
N LYS A 317 -16.41 -20.65 -15.80
CA LYS A 317 -17.47 -19.89 -15.12
C LYS A 317 -16.87 -18.71 -14.36
N TYR A 318 -17.38 -17.53 -14.65
CA TYR A 318 -17.09 -16.28 -13.95
C TYR A 318 -18.13 -16.00 -12.86
N LEU A 319 -17.69 -15.33 -11.79
CA LEU A 319 -18.59 -14.60 -10.91
C LEU A 319 -18.78 -13.17 -11.44
N PRO A 320 -20.00 -12.59 -11.40
CA PRO A 320 -20.22 -11.18 -11.70
C PRO A 320 -19.38 -10.26 -10.80
N LYS A 321 -18.84 -9.16 -11.34
CA LYS A 321 -18.02 -8.17 -10.59
C LYS A 321 -18.70 -7.69 -9.30
N ALA A 322 -20.02 -7.49 -9.33
CA ALA A 322 -20.81 -7.14 -8.14
C ALA A 322 -20.69 -8.20 -7.03
N MET A 323 -20.94 -9.48 -7.34
CA MET A 323 -20.78 -10.57 -6.36
C MET A 323 -19.34 -10.66 -5.83
N VAL A 324 -18.33 -10.46 -6.67
CA VAL A 324 -16.92 -10.46 -6.24
C VAL A 324 -16.65 -9.34 -5.23
N ASN A 325 -17.19 -8.15 -5.47
CA ASN A 325 -17.12 -7.02 -4.54
C ASN A 325 -17.87 -7.32 -3.23
N ASP A 326 -19.09 -7.86 -3.31
CA ASP A 326 -19.91 -8.19 -2.13
C ASP A 326 -19.22 -9.22 -1.23
N ILE A 327 -18.58 -10.24 -1.83
CA ILE A 327 -17.75 -11.22 -1.11
C ILE A 327 -16.53 -10.54 -0.49
N GLY A 328 -15.80 -9.72 -1.25
CA GLY A 328 -14.55 -9.09 -0.82
C GLY A 328 -14.69 -7.97 0.21
N HIS A 329 -15.87 -7.36 0.33
CA HIS A 329 -16.12 -6.23 1.24
C HIS A 329 -17.14 -6.52 2.34
N GLY A 330 -18.00 -7.54 2.21
CA GLY A 330 -18.89 -7.93 3.29
C GLY A 330 -18.07 -8.33 4.53
N SER A 331 -18.53 -7.98 5.73
CA SER A 331 -17.91 -8.26 7.04
C SER A 331 -16.52 -7.68 7.35
N ILE A 332 -15.81 -7.00 6.45
CA ILE A 332 -14.53 -6.34 6.77
C ILE A 332 -14.59 -5.56 8.11
N ILE A 333 -15.68 -4.82 8.33
CA ILE A 333 -15.97 -4.08 9.58
C ILE A 333 -16.09 -5.01 10.79
N ASN A 334 -16.82 -6.13 10.67
CA ASN A 334 -16.99 -7.10 11.76
C ASN A 334 -15.67 -7.79 12.11
N ASP A 335 -14.83 -8.06 11.11
CA ASP A 335 -13.54 -8.72 11.27
C ASP A 335 -12.49 -7.76 11.83
N GLU A 336 -12.50 -6.49 11.44
CA GLU A 336 -11.75 -5.43 12.13
C GLU A 336 -12.20 -5.29 13.58
N LEU A 337 -13.51 -5.24 13.86
CA LEU A 337 -14.03 -5.18 15.24
C LEU A 337 -13.63 -6.42 16.05
N LYS A 338 -13.60 -7.63 15.45
CA LYS A 338 -13.11 -8.87 16.07
C LYS A 338 -11.63 -8.76 16.45
N VAL A 339 -10.78 -8.20 15.58
CA VAL A 339 -9.35 -7.95 15.84
C VAL A 339 -9.15 -6.87 16.91
N LEU A 340 -9.92 -5.78 16.86
CA LEU A 340 -9.85 -4.73 17.87
C LEU A 340 -10.26 -5.28 19.24
N ARG A 341 -11.33 -6.08 19.31
CA ARG A 341 -11.75 -6.80 20.53
C ARG A 341 -10.65 -7.69 21.09
N SER A 342 -10.07 -8.57 20.28
CA SER A 342 -9.05 -9.51 20.77
C SER A 342 -7.77 -8.81 21.25
N LYS A 343 -7.44 -7.64 20.70
CA LYS A 343 -6.32 -6.79 21.16
C LYS A 343 -6.67 -5.88 22.37
N GLY A 344 -7.91 -5.88 22.87
CA GLY A 344 -8.35 -4.92 23.90
C GLY A 344 -8.41 -3.46 23.39
N LEU A 345 -8.56 -3.29 22.07
CA LEU A 345 -8.56 -2.03 21.34
C LEU A 345 -9.94 -1.64 20.76
N GLU A 346 -11.02 -2.35 21.13
CA GLU A 346 -12.38 -1.91 20.76
C GLU A 346 -12.72 -0.62 21.50
N TRP A 347 -12.63 0.50 20.78
CA TRP A 347 -13.20 1.76 21.19
C TRP A 347 -14.45 2.01 20.36
N THR A 348 -15.61 1.97 20.99
CA THR A 348 -16.80 2.66 20.47
C THR A 348 -16.57 4.16 20.62
N LEU A 349 -15.70 4.72 19.77
CA LEU A 349 -15.55 6.18 19.67
C LEU A 349 -16.92 6.73 19.25
N HIS A 350 -17.52 7.49 20.16
CA HIS A 350 -18.73 8.24 19.85
C HIS A 350 -18.44 9.11 18.61
N PRO A 351 -19.35 9.26 17.62
CA PRO A 351 -18.99 9.87 16.32
C PRO A 351 -18.29 11.23 16.40
N LYS A 352 -18.62 12.05 17.42
CA LYS A 352 -17.95 13.33 17.72
C LYS A 352 -16.47 13.17 18.13
N GLU A 353 -16.11 12.10 18.85
CA GLU A 353 -14.72 11.79 19.24
C GLU A 353 -13.92 11.26 18.04
N THR A 354 -14.52 10.43 17.19
CA THR A 354 -13.92 10.03 15.90
C THR A 354 -13.62 11.27 15.06
N GLN A 355 -14.58 12.18 14.92
CA GLN A 355 -14.40 13.44 14.19
C GLN A 355 -13.27 14.29 14.79
N ARG A 356 -13.13 14.34 16.13
CA ARG A 356 -12.06 15.06 16.83
C ARG A 356 -10.67 14.42 16.66
N LEU A 357 -10.60 13.09 16.58
CA LEU A 357 -9.35 12.35 16.33
C LEU A 357 -8.90 12.50 14.87
N MET A 358 -9.83 12.45 13.92
CA MET A 358 -9.56 12.70 12.49
C MET A 358 -9.21 14.16 12.20
N SER A 359 -9.49 15.10 13.11
CA SER A 359 -9.09 16.52 12.99
C SER A 359 -7.76 16.86 13.68
N LEU A 360 -6.99 15.87 14.17
CA LEU A 360 -5.66 16.13 14.72
C LEU A 360 -4.67 16.50 13.59
N PRO A 361 -3.78 17.50 13.79
CA PRO A 361 -2.85 17.93 12.76
C PRO A 361 -1.76 16.88 12.48
N VAL A 362 -1.40 16.77 11.20
CA VAL A 362 -0.25 15.99 10.70
C VAL A 362 1.05 16.76 11.01
N PRO A 363 2.18 16.08 11.34
CA PRO A 363 3.48 16.74 11.46
C PRO A 363 3.80 17.61 10.22
N GLY A 364 4.33 18.82 10.45
CA GLY A 364 4.67 19.77 9.37
C GLY A 364 3.70 20.94 9.16
N LYS A 365 2.61 21.07 9.93
CA LYS A 365 1.79 22.30 9.98
C LYS A 365 1.60 22.79 11.41
N THR A 366 1.80 24.10 11.63
CA THR A 366 1.89 24.70 12.97
C THR A 366 0.59 24.58 13.75
N SER A 367 0.68 23.84 14.86
CA SER A 367 -0.41 23.54 15.78
C SER A 367 -0.52 24.57 16.91
N LYS A 368 -1.76 24.92 17.24
CA LYS A 368 -2.23 25.29 18.58
C LYS A 368 -3.69 24.81 18.66
N GLU A 369 -4.07 23.70 19.27
CA GLU A 369 -3.36 22.65 20.04
C GLU A 369 -4.06 21.29 19.71
N ILE A 370 -3.83 20.10 20.28
CA ILE A 370 -3.03 19.63 21.44
C ILE A 370 -2.43 18.26 21.06
N THR A 371 -1.11 18.06 21.15
CA THR A 371 -0.48 16.72 21.03
C THR A 371 -0.52 15.96 22.35
N VAL A 372 -1.71 15.46 22.70
CA VAL A 372 -1.84 14.41 23.71
C VAL A 372 -1.35 13.09 23.11
N THR A 373 -0.29 12.50 23.65
CA THR A 373 -0.01 11.08 23.39
C THR A 373 -1.20 10.24 23.86
N ARG A 374 -1.42 9.06 23.25
CA ARG A 374 -2.56 8.19 23.60
C ARG A 374 -2.63 7.90 25.11
N ALA A 375 -1.48 7.73 25.77
CA ALA A 375 -1.36 7.54 27.21
C ALA A 375 -1.85 8.77 28.02
N GLU A 376 -1.46 9.98 27.65
CA GLU A 376 -1.86 11.21 28.33
C GLU A 376 -3.34 11.56 28.08
N GLY A 377 -3.85 11.30 26.86
CA GLY A 377 -5.27 11.40 26.55
C GLY A 377 -6.14 10.44 27.38
N LEU A 378 -5.66 9.20 27.56
CA LEU A 378 -6.27 8.20 28.44
C LEU A 378 -6.24 8.62 29.92
N ARG A 379 -5.13 9.20 30.40
CA ARG A 379 -5.04 9.75 31.77
C ARG A 379 -6.12 10.79 32.02
N ARG A 380 -6.26 11.77 31.10
CA ARG A 380 -7.26 12.84 31.20
C ARG A 380 -8.69 12.32 31.13
N LEU A 381 -8.98 11.35 30.25
CA LEU A 381 -10.30 10.74 30.13
C LEU A 381 -10.69 9.94 31.38
N ARG A 382 -9.74 9.22 31.99
CA ARG A 382 -9.95 8.48 33.25
C ARG A 382 -10.22 9.44 34.42
N LYS A 383 -9.42 10.49 34.56
CA LYS A 383 -9.62 11.57 35.54
C LYS A 383 -11.01 12.24 35.38
N GLY A 384 -11.41 12.54 34.14
CA GLY A 384 -12.73 13.10 33.83
C GLY A 384 -13.93 12.16 34.05
N ARG A 385 -13.71 10.87 34.34
CA ARG A 385 -14.76 9.89 34.68
C ARG A 385 -14.72 9.44 36.15
N GLY A 386 -13.88 10.05 36.99
CA GLY A 386 -13.72 9.64 38.39
C GLY A 386 -13.08 8.26 38.57
N VAL A 387 -12.41 7.73 37.53
CA VAL A 387 -11.67 6.46 37.60
C VAL A 387 -10.20 6.80 37.81
N GLU A 388 -9.84 7.11 39.06
CA GLU A 388 -8.44 7.34 39.40
C GLU A 388 -7.66 6.01 39.34
N PRO A 389 -6.50 5.95 38.65
CA PRO A 389 -5.51 4.94 38.95
C PRO A 389 -4.85 5.29 40.28
N GLU A 390 -4.70 4.33 41.19
CA GLU A 390 -3.93 4.52 42.42
C GLU A 390 -2.50 4.97 42.09
N THR A 391 -2.10 6.17 42.50
CA THR A 391 -0.75 6.46 43.03
C THR A 391 -0.66 7.89 43.60
N ASN A 392 0.19 8.01 44.62
CA ASN A 392 0.44 9.13 45.55
C ASN A 392 0.27 10.58 45.05
N SER A 393 -0.16 11.40 46.03
CA SER A 393 -0.42 12.85 46.00
C SER A 393 0.80 13.76 45.83
N GLU A 394 0.59 14.90 45.15
CA GLU A 394 0.70 16.30 45.64
C GLU A 394 0.46 17.25 44.44
N GLY A 395 -0.51 18.19 44.48
CA GLY A 395 -0.32 19.63 44.77
C GLY A 395 0.10 20.43 43.52
N GLU A 396 -0.46 21.58 43.10
CA GLU A 396 -1.52 22.49 43.59
C GLU A 396 -2.20 23.23 42.40
N ASP A 397 -3.14 24.14 42.70
CA ASP A 397 -4.09 24.82 41.79
C ASP A 397 -3.56 26.01 40.96
N GLY A 398 -4.37 26.47 39.99
CA GLY A 398 -4.28 27.83 39.43
C GLY A 398 -4.92 28.03 38.04
N GLN A 399 -6.12 28.60 37.96
CA GLN A 399 -6.69 29.13 36.71
C GLN A 399 -6.53 30.66 36.64
N GLU A 400 -5.96 31.16 35.54
CA GLU A 400 -6.18 32.54 35.06
C GLU A 400 -6.15 32.57 33.53
N ILE A 401 -6.98 33.42 32.91
CA ILE A 401 -7.06 33.58 31.46
C ILE A 401 -6.10 34.71 31.03
N GLU A 402 -4.99 34.34 30.40
CA GLU A 402 -3.89 35.26 30.09
C GLU A 402 -3.94 35.79 28.65
N THR A 403 -3.89 37.11 28.47
CA THR A 403 -4.00 37.77 27.15
C THR A 403 -2.68 37.76 26.36
N GLY A 404 -2.81 37.78 25.02
CA GLY A 404 -1.82 37.24 24.08
C GLY A 404 -0.40 37.85 24.04
N MET A 405 -0.09 38.94 24.74
CA MET A 405 1.27 39.53 24.72
C MET A 405 2.28 38.74 25.55
N LYS A 406 1.88 38.10 26.66
CA LYS A 406 2.79 37.26 27.45
C LYS A 406 3.16 35.95 26.74
N LEU A 407 2.32 35.50 25.80
CA LEU A 407 2.54 34.29 25.01
C LEU A 407 3.86 34.35 24.20
N HIS A 408 4.22 35.53 23.68
CA HIS A 408 5.47 35.72 22.92
C HIS A 408 6.72 35.66 23.82
N ALA A 409 6.64 36.21 25.04
CA ALA A 409 7.71 36.13 26.03
C ALA A 409 7.91 34.70 26.56
N ARG A 410 6.83 33.91 26.67
CA ARG A 410 6.88 32.49 27.03
C ARG A 410 7.47 31.64 25.90
N PHE A 411 7.13 31.94 24.64
CA PHE A 411 7.70 31.28 23.45
C PHE A 411 9.23 31.44 23.38
N LYS A 412 9.74 32.67 23.53
CA LYS A 412 11.20 32.93 23.59
C LYS A 412 11.91 32.31 24.81
N ARG A 413 11.18 31.93 25.86
CA ARG A 413 11.73 31.22 27.03
C ARG A 413 11.77 29.72 26.78
N MET A 414 10.73 29.14 26.18
CA MET A 414 10.70 27.72 25.77
C MET A 414 11.73 27.39 24.68
N GLN A 415 11.94 28.28 23.70
CA GLN A 415 13.02 28.11 22.72
C GLN A 415 14.41 28.10 23.35
N ARG A 416 14.59 28.73 24.52
CA ARG A 416 15.87 28.74 25.23
C ARG A 416 16.08 27.44 26.01
N VAL A 417 15.06 26.98 26.73
CA VAL A 417 15.07 25.70 27.47
C VAL A 417 15.32 24.51 26.52
N PHE A 418 14.65 24.46 25.36
CA PHE A 418 14.83 23.37 24.40
C PHE A 418 16.25 23.31 23.77
N VAL A 419 16.98 24.43 23.79
CA VAL A 419 18.37 24.51 23.31
C VAL A 419 19.35 24.17 24.43
N GLU A 420 19.04 24.55 25.67
CA GLU A 420 19.80 24.17 26.87
C GLU A 420 19.69 22.66 27.17
N GLU A 421 18.54 22.02 26.91
CA GLU A 421 18.32 20.57 27.11
C GLU A 421 19.01 19.69 26.05
N GLU A 422 19.18 20.18 24.81
CA GLU A 422 19.83 19.44 23.70
C GLU A 422 21.33 19.78 23.53
N GLY A 423 21.90 20.66 24.38
CA GLY A 423 23.34 20.94 24.43
C GLY A 423 23.92 21.68 23.20
N LEU A 424 23.08 22.29 22.37
CA LEU A 424 23.50 22.99 21.15
C LEU A 424 23.96 24.42 21.48
N GLY A 425 25.24 24.72 21.23
CA GLY A 425 25.81 26.05 21.48
C GLY A 425 25.22 27.14 20.58
N GLU A 426 25.19 28.39 21.06
CA GLU A 426 24.56 29.54 20.38
C GLU A 426 25.04 29.77 18.94
N ALA A 427 26.26 29.35 18.59
CA ALA A 427 26.79 29.44 17.23
C ALA A 427 25.96 28.62 16.22
N THR A 428 25.59 27.39 16.57
CA THR A 428 24.80 26.49 15.70
C THR A 428 23.38 27.00 15.49
N LEU A 429 22.83 27.72 16.49
CA LEU A 429 21.51 28.35 16.40
C LEU A 429 21.46 29.41 15.29
N LYS A 430 22.57 30.11 15.05
CA LYS A 430 22.64 31.16 14.04
C LYS A 430 22.72 30.60 12.62
N GLU A 431 23.55 29.57 12.41
CA GLU A 431 23.61 28.84 11.13
C GLU A 431 22.24 28.22 10.79
N TYR A 432 21.54 27.63 11.76
CA TYR A 432 20.25 26.99 11.53
C TYR A 432 19.12 27.97 11.16
N VAL A 433 19.20 29.22 11.65
CA VAL A 433 18.26 30.29 11.28
C VAL A 433 18.60 30.89 9.91
N GLU A 434 19.88 31.04 9.59
CA GLU A 434 20.35 31.50 8.27
C GLU A 434 20.10 30.46 7.15
N LEU A 435 19.96 29.17 7.48
CA LEU A 435 19.57 28.10 6.54
C LEU A 435 18.05 27.99 6.27
N LEU A 436 17.23 28.71 7.04
CA LEU A 436 15.77 28.69 6.97
C LEU A 436 15.16 30.06 6.59
N SER A 437 16.01 31.01 6.19
CA SER A 437 15.66 32.38 5.77
C SER A 437 16.00 32.61 4.30
#